data_AF-A0AA37WLA1-F1
#
_entry.id   AF-A0AA37WLA1-F1
#
_cell.length_a   1.000
_cell.length_b   1.000
_cell.length_c   1.000
_cell.angle_alpha   90.00
_cell.angle_beta   90.00
_cell.angle_gamma   90.00
#
_symmetry.space_group_name_H-M   'P 1'
#
loop_
_entity.id
_entity.type
_entity.pdbx_description
1 polymer ?
#
loop_
_entity_poly.entity_id
_entity_poly.type
_entity_poly.pdbx_seq_one_letter_code
_entity_poly.pdbx_strand_id
1 'polypeptide(L)'
;MNSEEFVEAVKEIVRDSAIEDTIENLEDPPGRKIPEAEKQRSEWFNNLCDKDRSNVESIVTEAVDEALFGLLAVLDGSRAIQDGEDKGRLLLVHKGLTEVLLNDPDKIGLHDLYNAKD
;
A
#
# COMPACT_ATOMS: atom_id res chain seq x y z
N MET A 1 -8.11 -17.91 -3.27
CA MET A 1 -7.66 -16.56 -3.63
C MET A 1 -7.65 -16.40 -5.13
N ASN A 2 -8.67 -15.70 -5.63
CA ASN A 2 -8.70 -15.06 -6.93
C ASN A 2 -8.13 -13.63 -6.83
N SER A 3 -8.13 -12.87 -7.93
CA SER A 3 -7.55 -11.52 -8.00
C SER A 3 -8.27 -10.50 -7.11
N GLU A 4 -9.60 -10.57 -6.99
CA GLU A 4 -10.41 -9.69 -6.13
C GLU A 4 -10.12 -9.96 -4.65
N GLU A 5 -10.18 -11.23 -4.22
CA GLU A 5 -9.83 -11.67 -2.87
C GLU A 5 -8.40 -11.27 -2.50
N PHE A 6 -7.48 -11.29 -3.47
CA PHE A 6 -6.10 -10.84 -3.26
C PHE A 6 -6.01 -9.34 -3.02
N VAL A 7 -6.66 -8.53 -3.85
CA VAL A 7 -6.64 -7.06 -3.71
C VAL A 7 -7.28 -6.62 -2.41
N GLU A 8 -8.41 -7.22 -2.03
CA GLU A 8 -9.05 -6.94 -0.73
C GLU A 8 -8.16 -7.32 0.44
N ALA A 9 -7.48 -8.48 0.39
CA ALA A 9 -6.50 -8.85 1.41
C ALA A 9 -5.30 -7.88 1.46
N VAL A 10 -4.87 -7.31 0.33
CA VAL A 10 -3.82 -6.27 0.30
C VAL A 10 -4.31 -4.97 0.96
N LYS A 11 -5.56 -4.56 0.71
CA LYS A 11 -6.14 -3.39 1.38
C LYS A 11 -6.17 -3.60 2.90
N GLU A 12 -6.73 -4.71 3.36
CA GLU A 12 -6.87 -4.97 4.80
C GLU A 12 -5.51 -5.15 5.51
N ILE A 13 -4.63 -5.99 4.97
CA ILE A 13 -3.41 -6.43 5.69
C ILE A 13 -2.21 -5.50 5.45
N VAL A 14 -2.17 -4.79 4.31
CA VAL A 14 -1.01 -3.97 3.95
C VAL A 14 -1.36 -2.49 4.02
N ARG A 15 -2.41 -2.05 3.32
CA ARG A 15 -2.78 -0.64 3.27
C ARG A 15 -3.21 -0.14 4.63
N ASP A 16 -4.22 -0.77 5.23
CA ASP A 16 -4.84 -0.28 6.45
C ASP A 16 -3.86 -0.38 7.64
N SER A 17 -3.14 -1.50 7.77
CA SER A 17 -2.10 -1.64 8.78
C SER A 17 -0.96 -0.62 8.62
N ALA A 18 -0.49 -0.35 7.40
CA ALA A 18 0.58 0.63 7.20
C ALA A 18 0.14 2.06 7.57
N ILE A 19 -1.12 2.42 7.30
CA ILE A 19 -1.69 3.71 7.70
C ILE A 19 -1.82 3.76 9.22
N GLU A 20 -2.49 2.78 9.83
CA GLU A 20 -2.72 2.68 11.28
C GLU A 20 -1.40 2.74 12.04
N ASP A 21 -0.44 1.85 11.72
CA ASP A 21 0.88 1.82 12.35
C ASP A 21 1.60 3.16 12.22
N THR A 22 1.51 3.83 11.07
CA THR A 22 2.19 5.12 10.88
C THR A 22 1.59 6.20 11.77
N ILE A 23 0.26 6.24 11.90
CA ILE A 23 -0.43 7.21 12.75
C ILE A 23 -0.20 6.89 14.23
N GLU A 24 -0.32 5.63 14.65
CA GLU A 24 -0.01 5.21 16.02
C GLU A 24 1.42 5.57 16.42
N ASN A 25 2.39 5.36 15.53
CA ASN A 25 3.78 5.76 15.77
C ASN A 25 3.98 7.28 15.88
N LEU A 26 3.13 8.09 15.23
CA LEU A 26 3.13 9.54 15.41
C LEU A 26 2.47 9.94 16.74
N GLU A 27 1.45 9.20 17.18
CA GLU A 27 0.78 9.47 18.45
C GLU A 27 1.62 9.07 19.67
N ASP A 28 2.11 7.83 19.69
CA ASP A 28 2.92 7.26 20.77
C ASP A 28 4.00 6.31 20.21
N PRO A 29 5.18 6.84 19.83
CA PRO A 29 6.24 6.03 19.24
C PRO A 29 6.72 4.94 20.21
N PRO A 30 6.81 3.67 19.77
CA PRO A 30 7.06 2.55 20.65
C PRO A 30 8.52 2.51 21.16
N GLY A 31 8.67 2.03 22.40
CA GLY A 31 9.96 1.63 22.95
C GLY A 31 10.56 2.60 23.97
N ARG A 32 11.59 2.11 24.68
CA ARG A 32 12.19 2.84 25.82
C ARG A 32 13.17 3.93 25.43
N LYS A 33 13.71 3.89 24.21
CA LYS A 33 14.69 4.86 23.69
C LYS A 33 14.34 5.21 22.25
N ILE A 34 13.34 6.08 22.12
CA ILE A 34 12.85 6.60 20.84
C ILE A 34 13.93 7.49 20.21
N PRO A 35 14.26 7.33 18.92
CA PRO A 35 15.12 8.24 18.18
C PRO A 35 14.62 9.68 18.25
N GLU A 36 15.53 10.65 18.38
CA GLU A 36 15.18 12.06 18.55
C GLU A 36 14.28 12.61 17.43
N ALA A 37 14.53 12.19 16.18
CA ALA A 37 13.72 12.60 15.03
C ALA A 37 12.27 12.07 15.09
N GLU A 38 12.06 10.87 15.63
CA GLU A 38 10.71 10.30 15.83
C GLU A 38 9.98 11.02 16.94
N LYS A 39 10.66 11.26 18.06
CA LYS A 39 10.12 12.03 19.18
C LYS A 39 9.67 13.43 18.74
N GLN A 40 10.49 14.13 17.96
CA GLN A 40 10.14 15.47 17.43
C GLN A 40 8.91 15.45 16.53
N ARG A 41 8.77 14.44 15.65
CA ARG A 41 7.58 14.30 14.81
C ARG A 41 6.34 13.99 15.62
N SER A 42 6.46 13.12 16.63
CA SER A 42 5.36 12.78 17.52
C SER A 42 4.91 13.99 18.35
N GLU A 43 5.84 14.72 18.96
CA GLU A 43 5.52 15.95 19.70
C GLU A 43 4.88 17.01 18.80
N TRP A 44 5.36 17.17 17.57
CA TRP A 44 4.75 18.08 16.60
C TRP A 44 3.32 17.65 16.23
N PHE A 45 3.13 16.39 15.83
CA PHE A 45 1.83 15.84 15.43
C PHE A 45 0.81 15.98 16.56
N ASN A 46 1.21 15.66 17.79
CA ASN A 46 0.35 15.78 18.96
C ASN A 46 -0.03 17.24 19.32
N ASN A 47 0.72 18.24 18.83
CA ASN A 47 0.38 19.65 19.02
C ASN A 47 -0.46 20.25 17.87
N LEU A 48 -0.71 19.50 16.80
CA LEU A 48 -1.58 19.93 15.71
C LEU A 48 -3.05 20.00 16.16
N CYS A 49 -3.80 20.91 15.54
CA CYS A 49 -5.26 20.91 15.66
C CYS A 49 -5.88 19.75 14.85
N ASP A 50 -7.12 19.37 15.16
CA ASP A 50 -7.81 18.24 14.54
C ASP A 50 -7.81 18.31 13.00
N LYS A 51 -7.99 19.52 12.44
CA LYS A 51 -7.94 19.73 10.99
C LYS A 51 -6.57 19.36 10.41
N ASP A 52 -5.49 19.76 11.06
CA ASP A 52 -4.14 19.50 10.57
C ASP A 52 -3.72 18.05 10.80
N ARG A 53 -4.17 17.41 11.89
CA ARG A 53 -4.03 15.96 12.09
C ARG A 53 -4.72 15.18 10.98
N SER A 54 -5.97 15.53 10.68
CA SER A 54 -6.73 14.91 9.59
C SER A 54 -6.07 15.11 8.21
N ASN A 55 -5.42 16.27 7.98
CA ASN A 55 -4.63 16.47 6.76
C ASN A 55 -3.42 15.53 6.70
N VAL A 56 -2.71 15.33 7.83
CA VAL A 56 -1.58 14.38 7.89
C VAL A 56 -2.06 12.95 7.65
N GLU A 57 -3.15 12.52 8.29
CA GLU A 57 -3.77 11.21 8.06
C GLU A 57 -4.15 11.00 6.59
N SER A 58 -4.74 12.02 5.95
CA SER A 58 -5.08 11.98 4.52
C SER A 58 -3.83 11.86 3.65
N ILE A 59 -2.75 12.57 3.95
CA ILE A 59 -1.49 12.50 3.19
C ILE A 59 -0.84 11.13 3.34
N VAL A 60 -0.82 10.57 4.55
CA VAL A 60 -0.30 9.21 4.81
C VAL A 60 -1.11 8.20 4.01
N THR A 61 -2.44 8.29 4.07
CA THR A 61 -3.35 7.43 3.31
C THR A 61 -3.07 7.51 1.81
N GLU A 62 -3.02 8.72 1.24
CA GLU A 62 -2.75 8.93 -0.18
C GLU A 62 -1.37 8.40 -0.61
N ALA A 63 -0.34 8.60 0.21
CA ALA A 63 1.00 8.10 -0.07
C ALA A 63 1.07 6.57 -0.09
N VAL A 64 0.38 5.91 0.85
CA VAL A 64 0.27 4.44 0.89
C VAL A 64 -0.51 3.93 -0.32
N ASP A 65 -1.65 4.54 -0.63
CA ASP A 65 -2.49 4.20 -1.78
C ASP A 65 -1.74 4.33 -3.11
N GLU A 66 -1.04 5.44 -3.34
CA GLU A 66 -0.27 5.66 -4.56
C GLU A 66 0.89 4.65 -4.69
N ALA A 67 1.55 4.30 -3.58
CA ALA A 67 2.62 3.32 -3.58
C ALA A 67 2.11 1.91 -3.93
N LEU A 68 0.99 1.50 -3.33
CA LEU A 68 0.37 0.20 -3.60
C LEU A 68 -0.18 0.12 -5.02
N PHE A 69 -0.90 1.14 -5.48
CA PHE A 69 -1.36 1.23 -6.87
C PHE A 69 -0.19 1.13 -7.85
N GLY A 70 0.87 1.90 -7.60
CA GLY A 70 2.07 1.89 -8.43
C GLY A 70 2.76 0.52 -8.47
N LEU A 71 2.84 -0.17 -7.34
CA LEU A 71 3.39 -1.53 -7.26
C LEU A 71 2.51 -2.54 -8.02
N LEU A 72 1.19 -2.49 -7.83
CA LEU A 72 0.25 -3.37 -8.54
C LEU A 72 0.32 -3.14 -10.05
N ALA A 73 0.46 -1.89 -10.51
CA ALA A 73 0.65 -1.56 -11.92
C ALA A 73 1.95 -2.16 -12.50
N VAL A 74 3.02 -2.23 -11.69
CA VAL A 74 4.25 -2.96 -12.07
C VAL A 74 3.98 -4.45 -12.19
N LEU A 75 3.27 -5.05 -11.24
CA LEU A 75 2.94 -6.48 -11.27
C LEU A 75 2.08 -6.81 -12.48
N ASP A 76 1.10 -5.99 -12.83
CA ASP A 76 0.26 -6.17 -14.01
C ASP A 76 1.03 -5.96 -15.32
N GLY A 77 2.21 -5.31 -15.27
CA GLY A 77 3.02 -4.96 -16.42
C GLY A 77 2.57 -3.68 -17.13
N SER A 78 1.61 -2.93 -16.58
CA SER A 78 1.19 -1.61 -17.09
C SER A 78 2.21 -0.51 -16.76
N ARG A 79 3.07 -0.73 -15.76
CA ARG A 79 4.23 0.12 -15.44
C ARG A 79 5.54 -0.67 -15.57
N ALA A 80 6.44 -0.20 -16.43
CA ALA A 80 7.74 -0.84 -16.61
C ALA A 80 8.67 -0.62 -15.40
N ILE A 81 9.29 -1.70 -14.90
CA ILE A 81 10.34 -1.65 -13.86
C ILE A 81 11.76 -1.90 -14.39
N GLN A 82 11.88 -2.38 -15.63
CA GLN A 82 13.16 -2.60 -16.30
C GLN A 82 13.29 -1.74 -17.56
N ASP A 83 14.53 -1.32 -17.83
CA ASP A 83 14.92 -0.62 -19.05
C ASP A 83 15.18 -1.61 -20.20
N GLY A 84 15.04 -1.14 -21.44
CA GLY A 84 15.29 -1.94 -22.65
C GLY A 84 14.03 -2.21 -23.50
N GLU A 85 14.25 -2.83 -24.67
CA GLU A 85 13.19 -3.18 -25.63
C GLU A 85 12.40 -4.43 -25.19
N ASP A 86 13.06 -5.39 -24.55
CA ASP A 86 12.41 -6.58 -23.99
C ASP A 86 12.01 -6.35 -22.53
N LYS A 87 10.78 -5.88 -22.35
CA LYS A 87 10.17 -5.73 -21.03
C LYS A 87 9.40 -7.01 -20.71
N GLY A 88 10.14 -8.05 -20.33
CA GLY A 88 9.59 -9.26 -19.74
C GLY A 88 8.57 -8.99 -18.63
N ARG A 89 7.75 -10.00 -18.32
CA ARG A 89 6.58 -9.87 -17.47
C ARG A 89 6.71 -10.60 -16.13
N LEU A 90 6.16 -10.01 -15.08
CA LEU A 90 6.00 -10.65 -13.78
C LEU A 90 4.72 -11.51 -13.76
N LEU A 91 4.81 -12.72 -13.20
CA LEU A 91 3.67 -13.61 -13.01
C LEU A 91 3.45 -13.82 -11.52
N LEU A 92 2.30 -13.39 -11.02
CA LEU A 92 1.89 -13.58 -9.64
C LEU A 92 0.91 -14.75 -9.56
N VAL A 93 1.40 -15.89 -9.08
CA VAL A 93 0.62 -17.13 -9.00
C VAL A 93 0.33 -17.45 -7.53
N HIS A 94 -0.95 -17.50 -7.17
CA HIS A 94 -1.37 -18.07 -5.90
C HIS A 94 -1.41 -19.60 -5.99
N LYS A 95 -0.61 -20.27 -5.15
CA LYS A 95 -0.50 -21.74 -5.11
C LYS A 95 -1.33 -22.31 -3.96
N GLY A 96 -2.62 -22.56 -4.22
CA GLY A 96 -3.50 -23.28 -3.31
C GLY A 96 -3.68 -24.75 -3.73
N LEU A 97 -4.88 -25.31 -3.49
CA LEU A 97 -5.29 -26.59 -4.07
C LEU A 97 -5.27 -26.57 -5.60
N THR A 98 -5.50 -25.38 -6.17
CA THR A 98 -5.30 -25.06 -7.58
C THR A 98 -4.40 -23.84 -7.70
N GLU A 99 -3.61 -23.78 -8.77
CA GLU A 99 -2.86 -22.58 -9.12
C GLU A 99 -3.78 -21.56 -9.80
N VAL A 100 -3.67 -20.31 -9.38
CA VAL A 100 -4.42 -19.19 -9.97
C VAL A 100 -3.42 -18.08 -10.32
N LEU A 101 -3.39 -17.68 -11.59
CA LEU A 101 -2.67 -16.48 -12.02
C LEU A 101 -3.49 -15.24 -11.61
N LEU A 102 -2.97 -14.45 -10.68
CA LEU A 102 -3.68 -13.32 -10.10
C LEU A 102 -3.63 -12.08 -11.01
N ASN A 103 -2.49 -11.82 -11.65
CA ASN A 103 -2.28 -10.70 -12.57
C ASN A 103 -2.42 -11.13 -14.05
N ASP A 104 -3.50 -11.86 -14.36
CA ASP A 104 -3.82 -12.38 -15.69
C ASP A 104 -4.06 -11.23 -16.69
N PRO A 105 -3.36 -11.15 -17.85
CA PRO A 105 -3.49 -10.01 -18.78
C PRO A 105 -4.86 -9.89 -19.42
N ASP A 106 -5.57 -11.01 -19.50
CA ASP A 106 -6.84 -11.10 -20.23
C ASP A 106 -8.02 -10.73 -19.32
N LYS A 107 -7.73 -10.30 -18.08
CA LYS A 107 -8.69 -9.87 -17.06
C LYS A 107 -8.38 -8.44 -16.60
N ILE A 108 -9.25 -7.90 -15.75
CA ILE A 108 -9.02 -6.61 -15.08
C ILE A 108 -7.71 -6.67 -14.27
N GLY A 109 -6.89 -5.62 -14.38
CA GLY A 109 -5.61 -5.54 -13.67
C GLY A 109 -5.82 -5.39 -12.16
N LEU A 110 -4.86 -5.88 -11.38
CA LEU A 110 -4.84 -5.71 -9.93
C LEU A 110 -4.86 -4.22 -9.53
N HIS A 111 -4.16 -3.35 -10.26
CA HIS A 111 -4.17 -1.90 -10.01
C HIS A 111 -5.54 -1.25 -10.27
N ASP A 112 -6.28 -1.73 -11.26
CA ASP A 112 -7.64 -1.27 -11.53
C ASP A 112 -8.62 -1.80 -10.48
N LEU A 113 -8.50 -3.06 -10.09
CA LEU A 113 -9.25 -3.65 -8.97
C LEU A 113 -9.00 -2.90 -7.65
N TYR A 114 -7.79 -2.41 -7.43
CA TYR A 114 -7.45 -1.64 -6.23
C TYR A 114 -8.27 -0.34 -6.13
N ASN A 115 -8.46 0.34 -7.27
CA ASN A 115 -9.22 1.60 -7.37
C ASN A 115 -10.71 1.41 -7.66
N ALA A 116 -11.15 0.19 -7.96
CA ALA A 116 -12.56 -0.11 -8.14
C ALA A 116 -13.27 0.22 -6.83
N LYS A 117 -14.24 1.13 -6.91
CA LYS A 117 -15.16 1.39 -5.80
C LYS A 117 -16.14 0.21 -5.74
N ASP A 118 -16.39 -0.28 -4.54
CA ASP A 118 -17.63 -1.00 -4.25
C ASP A 118 -18.86 -0.13 -4.53
#